data_AF-A0A5J4SA72-F1
#
_entry.id   AF-A0A5J4SA72-F1
#
_cell.length_a   1.000
_cell.length_b   1.000
_cell.length_c   1.000
_cell.angle_alpha   90.00
_cell.angle_beta   90.00
_cell.angle_gamma   90.00
#
_symmetry.space_group_name_H-M   'P 1'
#
loop_
_entity.id
_entity.type
_entity.pdbx_description
1 polymer ?
#
loop_
_entity_poly.entity_id
_entity_poly.type
_entity_poly.pdbx_seq_one_letter_code
_entity_poly.pdbx_strand_id
1 'polypeptide(L)'
;MKNFDEYSEKRDIALEQKSNITYKARIFAELSKPDWQNQKTELDAILKKLKSQHGFEEYQKKLQDTFNALYEIITAPGVDDVIGWIDDITSQKKNLDTKKLRKFLVDNISEHSDAIEKIVNHKDVLQLENSIFSLLLEVIRKEFKKRCNSFLDKPSEFENEIDEFLDNISDDLEQISGIDELSYTSIDQFYTVEHKAADIQFYQEIIDKGIKMCQKLSEKDNIAQNVESIISEIKEMIHILADSSIAISDDDIQKELFLRFDKEINFGKGLSEAINKFIDGAWTEIRDRYVSIKDFFEDKHAIEYKSKWDSFPQNDAITINSLISSYNSLLKDDPLVALLSKPTDEISSILKKKASSIEKFKEQSSQLKKDISDVFNMRLEEYDGKKDMVENLSSGDKNLEEYSKNIKKSIEGLIYGIKNLDSTDDLMIYLKDDFDSHFNTYNDIHSNYKHFLQSSGMEKQLQWLDLKVGKNGSTATLDASDLNEVSIIQDLLKFGLIKLELQKTF
;
A
#
# COMPACT_ATOMS: atom_id res chain seq x y z
N MET A 1 67.11 -38.07 -21.27
CA MET A 1 65.68 -38.27 -21.56
C MET A 1 64.94 -37.10 -20.94
N LYS A 2 64.64 -36.05 -21.73
CA LYS A 2 63.64 -35.04 -21.31
C LYS A 2 62.27 -35.64 -21.64
N ASN A 3 61.50 -35.84 -20.58
CA ASN A 3 60.08 -36.21 -20.46
C ASN A 3 59.30 -36.42 -21.77
N PHE A 4 59.37 -37.62 -22.36
CA PHE A 4 58.47 -38.01 -23.46
C PHE A 4 57.00 -38.00 -23.00
N ASP A 5 56.78 -38.34 -21.73
CA ASP A 5 55.46 -38.40 -21.10
C ASP A 5 54.78 -37.01 -21.08
N GLU A 6 55.52 -35.94 -20.75
CA GLU A 6 55.02 -34.55 -20.77
C GLU A 6 54.56 -34.10 -22.16
N TYR A 7 55.30 -34.45 -23.23
CA TYR A 7 54.91 -34.12 -24.60
C TYR A 7 53.73 -34.97 -25.08
N SER A 8 53.61 -36.22 -24.61
CA SER A 8 52.46 -37.05 -24.93
C SER A 8 51.18 -36.51 -24.28
N GLU A 9 51.26 -36.11 -23.01
CA GLU A 9 50.15 -35.49 -22.27
C GLU A 9 49.70 -34.19 -22.94
N LYS A 10 50.64 -33.27 -23.21
CA LYS A 10 50.33 -32.02 -23.94
C LYS A 10 49.71 -32.26 -25.31
N ARG A 11 50.14 -33.30 -26.04
CA ARG A 11 49.53 -33.66 -27.32
C ARG A 11 48.08 -34.09 -27.13
N ASP A 12 47.79 -34.92 -26.13
CA ASP A 12 46.45 -35.45 -25.89
C ASP A 12 45.49 -34.33 -25.49
N ILE A 13 45.92 -33.42 -24.61
CA ILE A 13 45.20 -32.19 -24.25
C ILE A 13 44.92 -31.32 -25.48
N ALA A 14 45.93 -31.07 -26.32
CA ALA A 14 45.73 -30.28 -27.54
C ALA A 14 44.77 -30.97 -28.53
N LEU A 15 44.78 -32.30 -28.64
CA LEU A 15 43.84 -33.02 -29.51
C LEU A 15 42.39 -32.88 -29.02
N GLU A 16 42.19 -32.92 -27.70
CA GLU A 16 40.89 -32.65 -27.07
C GLU A 16 40.42 -31.22 -27.37
N GLN A 17 41.25 -30.21 -27.09
CA GLN A 17 40.93 -28.80 -27.36
C GLN A 17 40.70 -28.51 -28.85
N LYS A 18 41.42 -29.19 -29.74
CA LYS A 18 41.20 -29.09 -31.20
C LYS A 18 39.80 -29.58 -31.61
N SER A 19 39.19 -30.46 -30.81
CA SER A 19 37.84 -30.98 -31.04
C SER A 19 36.74 -30.10 -30.45
N ASN A 20 37.09 -29.13 -29.59
CA ASN A 20 36.20 -28.16 -28.98
C ASN A 20 35.41 -27.37 -30.05
N ILE A 21 34.09 -27.48 -30.03
CA ILE A 21 33.21 -26.93 -31.06
C ILE A 21 33.34 -25.40 -31.16
N THR A 22 33.51 -24.72 -30.02
CA THR A 22 33.57 -23.26 -29.91
C THR A 22 34.77 -22.68 -30.66
N TYR A 23 35.95 -23.30 -30.52
CA TYR A 23 37.20 -22.76 -31.07
C TYR A 23 37.71 -23.48 -32.32
N LYS A 24 37.13 -24.62 -32.69
CA LYS A 24 37.57 -25.46 -33.83
C LYS A 24 37.80 -24.67 -35.12
N ALA A 25 36.91 -23.74 -35.46
CA ALA A 25 37.04 -22.93 -36.68
C ALA A 25 38.25 -21.98 -36.62
N ARG A 26 38.44 -21.30 -35.48
CA ARG A 26 39.57 -20.38 -35.23
C ARG A 26 40.91 -21.14 -35.23
N ILE A 27 40.96 -22.28 -34.55
CA ILE A 27 42.14 -23.16 -34.52
C ILE A 27 42.46 -23.67 -35.93
N PHE A 28 41.46 -24.14 -36.68
CA PHE A 28 41.68 -24.64 -38.04
C PHE A 28 42.18 -23.55 -38.99
N ALA A 29 41.63 -22.34 -38.92
CA ALA A 29 42.07 -21.21 -39.72
C ALA A 29 43.54 -20.86 -39.43
N GLU A 30 43.94 -20.85 -38.16
CA GLU A 30 45.32 -20.55 -37.76
C GLU A 30 46.31 -21.63 -38.21
N LEU A 31 45.96 -22.90 -38.01
CA LEU A 31 46.77 -24.05 -38.43
C LEU A 31 46.88 -24.19 -39.96
N SER A 32 45.97 -23.59 -40.72
CA SER A 32 45.98 -23.59 -42.19
C SER A 32 46.91 -22.54 -42.79
N LYS A 33 47.52 -21.65 -41.98
CA LYS A 33 48.47 -20.64 -42.47
C LYS A 33 49.72 -21.31 -43.07
N PRO A 34 50.29 -20.76 -44.17
CA PRO A 34 51.49 -21.30 -44.81
C PRO A 34 52.71 -21.42 -43.88
N ASP A 35 52.75 -20.62 -42.82
CA ASP A 35 53.85 -20.59 -41.84
C ASP A 35 54.10 -21.96 -41.19
N TRP A 36 53.05 -22.75 -40.93
CA TRP A 36 53.19 -24.11 -40.37
C TRP A 36 53.74 -25.11 -41.37
N GLN A 37 53.38 -24.96 -42.64
CA GLN A 37 53.96 -25.77 -43.73
C GLN A 37 55.44 -25.42 -43.93
N ASN A 38 55.80 -24.16 -43.79
CA ASN A 38 57.20 -23.70 -43.84
C ASN A 38 58.02 -24.25 -42.67
N GLN A 39 57.50 -24.19 -41.43
CA GLN A 39 58.16 -24.75 -40.26
C GLN A 39 58.39 -26.27 -40.38
N LYS A 40 57.39 -27.01 -40.87
CA LYS A 40 57.54 -28.46 -41.15
C LYS A 40 58.64 -28.73 -42.19
N THR A 41 58.65 -27.97 -43.28
CA THR A 41 59.65 -28.11 -44.35
C THR A 41 61.07 -27.81 -43.84
N GLU A 42 61.20 -26.83 -42.94
CA GLU A 42 62.47 -26.48 -42.31
C GLU A 42 62.97 -27.58 -41.36
N LEU A 43 62.08 -28.15 -40.53
CA LEU A 43 62.41 -29.31 -39.69
C LEU A 43 62.89 -30.51 -40.53
N ASP A 44 62.19 -30.82 -41.63
CA ASP A 44 62.57 -31.89 -42.55
C ASP A 44 63.95 -31.64 -43.19
N ALA A 45 64.29 -30.38 -43.47
CA ALA A 45 65.57 -30.00 -44.06
C ALA A 45 66.74 -30.14 -43.06
N ILE A 46 66.53 -29.80 -41.79
CA ILE A 46 67.50 -29.99 -40.72
C ILE A 46 67.71 -31.49 -40.47
N LEU A 47 66.62 -32.27 -40.41
CA LEU A 47 66.67 -33.72 -40.23
C LEU A 47 67.46 -34.44 -41.33
N LYS A 48 67.32 -34.01 -42.59
CA LYS A 48 68.05 -34.58 -43.74
C LYS A 48 69.55 -34.26 -43.74
N LYS A 49 70.00 -33.21 -43.04
CA LYS A 49 71.40 -32.73 -43.01
C LYS A 49 72.14 -33.12 -41.73
N LEU A 50 71.51 -33.93 -40.88
CA LEU A 50 71.96 -34.26 -39.54
C LEU A 50 73.20 -35.17 -39.58
N LYS A 51 74.38 -34.61 -39.25
CA LYS A 51 75.68 -35.29 -39.31
C LYS A 51 76.52 -35.13 -38.03
N SER A 52 76.04 -34.36 -37.06
CA SER A 52 76.78 -34.00 -35.85
C SER A 52 75.85 -33.90 -34.65
N GLN A 53 76.42 -34.03 -33.46
CA GLN A 53 75.71 -33.83 -32.19
C GLN A 53 75.10 -32.42 -32.11
N HIS A 54 75.83 -31.39 -32.56
CA HIS A 54 75.32 -30.02 -32.58
C HIS A 54 74.08 -29.86 -33.49
N GLY A 55 74.07 -30.50 -34.66
CA GLY A 55 72.90 -30.49 -35.54
C GLY A 55 71.70 -31.26 -34.97
N PHE A 56 71.95 -32.27 -34.12
CA PHE A 56 70.89 -32.95 -33.38
C PHE A 56 70.26 -32.05 -32.31
N GLU A 57 71.09 -31.33 -31.55
CA GLU A 57 70.63 -30.36 -30.54
C GLU A 57 69.82 -29.20 -31.16
N GLU A 58 70.26 -28.70 -32.32
CA GLU A 58 69.54 -27.68 -33.09
C GLU A 58 68.17 -28.20 -33.58
N TYR A 59 68.13 -29.41 -34.14
CA TYR A 59 66.89 -30.07 -34.55
C TYR A 59 65.93 -30.27 -33.38
N GLN A 60 66.43 -30.79 -32.25
CA GLN A 60 65.63 -31.06 -31.06
C GLN A 60 65.02 -29.77 -30.51
N LYS A 61 65.81 -28.68 -30.43
CA LYS A 61 65.32 -27.38 -29.99
C LYS A 61 64.23 -26.85 -30.92
N LYS A 62 64.46 -26.89 -32.23
CA LYS A 62 63.49 -26.40 -33.21
C LYS A 62 62.19 -27.21 -33.23
N LEU A 63 62.28 -28.52 -33.04
CA LEU A 63 61.13 -29.41 -32.92
C LEU A 63 60.32 -29.10 -31.65
N GLN A 64 61.01 -28.90 -30.53
CA GLN A 64 60.40 -28.50 -29.26
C GLN A 64 59.70 -27.14 -29.39
N ASP A 65 60.36 -26.15 -29.99
CA ASP A 65 59.79 -24.81 -30.21
C ASP A 65 58.55 -24.90 -31.12
N THR A 66 58.59 -25.70 -32.18
CA THR A 66 57.45 -25.92 -33.09
C THR A 66 56.29 -26.63 -32.39
N PHE A 67 56.57 -27.65 -31.58
CA PHE A 67 55.54 -28.35 -30.80
C PHE A 67 54.86 -27.41 -29.81
N ASN A 68 55.65 -26.65 -29.04
CA ASN A 68 55.12 -25.70 -28.06
C ASN A 68 54.28 -24.61 -28.73
N ALA A 69 54.70 -24.10 -29.89
CA ALA A 69 53.93 -23.12 -30.65
C ALA A 69 52.58 -23.68 -31.15
N LEU A 70 52.58 -24.94 -31.63
CA LEU A 70 51.35 -25.62 -32.04
C LEU A 70 50.43 -25.89 -30.85
N TYR A 71 50.99 -26.33 -29.72
CA TYR A 71 50.24 -26.53 -28.48
C TYR A 71 49.55 -25.23 -28.07
N GLU A 72 50.31 -24.14 -27.96
CA GLU A 72 49.78 -22.82 -27.58
C GLU A 72 48.67 -22.33 -28.52
N ILE A 73 48.80 -22.50 -29.84
CA ILE A 73 47.75 -22.08 -30.79
C ILE A 73 46.45 -22.84 -30.61
N ILE A 74 46.54 -24.11 -30.22
CA ILE A 74 45.38 -24.96 -30.05
C ILE A 74 44.70 -24.70 -28.70
N THR A 75 45.48 -24.42 -27.64
CA THR A 75 44.96 -24.28 -26.27
C THR A 75 44.69 -22.83 -25.85
N ALA A 76 45.34 -21.85 -26.46
CA ALA A 76 45.20 -20.45 -26.10
C ALA A 76 43.87 -19.76 -26.49
N PRO A 77 43.08 -20.15 -27.51
CA PRO A 77 41.95 -19.32 -27.96
C PRO A 77 40.94 -18.94 -26.85
N GLY A 78 40.51 -19.90 -26.03
CA GLY A 78 39.61 -19.62 -24.90
C GLY A 78 40.29 -18.84 -23.79
N VAL A 79 41.56 -19.16 -23.49
CA VAL A 79 42.38 -18.39 -22.55
C VAL A 79 42.51 -16.94 -23.01
N ASP A 80 42.79 -16.69 -24.29
CA ASP A 80 42.94 -15.36 -24.88
C ASP A 80 41.64 -14.56 -24.79
N ASP A 81 40.49 -15.22 -24.94
CA ASP A 81 39.18 -14.57 -24.83
C ASP A 81 38.82 -14.20 -23.38
N VAL A 82 39.24 -15.01 -22.39
CA VAL A 82 39.13 -14.68 -20.95
C VAL A 82 40.11 -13.57 -20.59
N ILE A 83 41.36 -13.69 -21.03
CA ILE A 83 42.44 -12.73 -20.75
C ILE A 83 42.10 -11.37 -21.36
N GLY A 84 41.59 -11.33 -22.59
CA GLY A 84 41.11 -10.10 -23.22
C GLY A 84 39.98 -9.44 -22.42
N TRP A 85 39.01 -10.24 -21.94
CA TRP A 85 37.95 -9.75 -21.08
C TRP A 85 38.45 -9.22 -19.72
N ILE A 86 39.41 -9.91 -19.09
CA ILE A 86 40.06 -9.43 -17.85
C ILE A 86 40.81 -8.11 -18.11
N ASP A 87 41.51 -8.00 -19.23
CA ASP A 87 42.20 -6.76 -19.61
C ASP A 87 41.21 -5.61 -19.85
N ASP A 88 40.08 -5.87 -20.49
CA ASP A 88 39.03 -4.88 -20.72
C ASP A 88 38.41 -4.40 -19.40
N ILE A 89 38.03 -5.32 -18.50
CA ILE A 89 37.39 -4.97 -17.22
C ILE A 89 38.36 -4.26 -16.28
N THR A 90 39.65 -4.64 -16.29
CA THR A 90 40.71 -4.00 -15.49
C THR A 90 41.29 -2.75 -16.14
N SER A 91 40.84 -2.38 -17.35
CA SER A 91 41.31 -1.22 -18.11
C SER A 91 42.80 -1.29 -18.48
N GLN A 92 43.31 -2.49 -18.75
CA GLN A 92 44.69 -2.76 -19.20
C GLN A 92 45.78 -2.25 -18.25
N LYS A 93 45.44 -2.05 -16.96
CA LYS A 93 46.38 -1.53 -15.96
C LYS A 93 47.38 -2.59 -15.47
N LYS A 94 47.13 -3.87 -15.74
CA LYS A 94 47.87 -5.03 -15.21
C LYS A 94 48.52 -5.89 -16.30
N ASN A 95 48.79 -5.33 -17.48
CA ASN A 95 49.29 -6.04 -18.66
C ASN A 95 50.46 -7.02 -18.43
N LEU A 96 51.36 -6.76 -17.47
CA LEU A 96 52.46 -7.68 -17.15
C LEU A 96 51.97 -8.92 -16.39
N ASP A 97 51.05 -8.74 -15.45
CA ASP A 97 50.52 -9.82 -14.62
C ASP A 97 49.43 -10.60 -15.37
N THR A 98 48.63 -9.95 -16.21
CA THR A 98 47.72 -10.64 -17.14
C THR A 98 48.49 -11.57 -18.09
N LYS A 99 49.68 -11.17 -18.57
CA LYS A 99 50.55 -12.04 -19.39
C LYS A 99 51.08 -13.26 -18.62
N LYS A 100 51.38 -13.10 -17.33
CA LYS A 100 51.78 -14.22 -16.46
C LYS A 100 50.62 -15.18 -16.27
N LEU A 101 49.42 -14.65 -15.99
CA LEU A 101 48.20 -15.44 -15.85
C LEU A 101 47.88 -16.21 -17.14
N ARG A 102 47.95 -15.55 -18.31
CA ARG A 102 47.79 -16.19 -19.61
C ARG A 102 48.73 -17.37 -19.78
N LYS A 103 50.02 -17.16 -19.50
CA LYS A 103 51.02 -18.23 -19.63
C LYS A 103 50.69 -19.41 -18.73
N PHE A 104 50.36 -19.13 -17.46
CA PHE A 104 49.97 -20.15 -16.50
C PHE A 104 48.75 -20.96 -16.98
N LEU A 105 47.69 -20.29 -17.45
CA LEU A 105 46.48 -20.95 -17.94
C LEU A 105 46.71 -21.78 -19.21
N VAL A 106 47.57 -21.33 -20.13
CA VAL A 106 47.94 -22.12 -21.33
C VAL A 106 48.70 -23.39 -20.93
N ASP A 107 49.62 -23.27 -19.97
CA ASP A 107 50.42 -24.40 -19.50
C ASP A 107 49.58 -25.44 -18.73
N ASN A 108 48.48 -25.03 -18.06
CA ASN A 108 47.60 -25.87 -17.24
C ASN A 108 46.15 -25.96 -17.74
N ILE A 109 45.91 -25.79 -19.05
CA ILE A 109 44.55 -25.67 -19.62
C ILE A 109 43.64 -26.88 -19.33
N SER A 110 44.20 -28.08 -19.20
CA SER A 110 43.42 -29.30 -18.94
C SER A 110 42.69 -29.27 -17.60
N GLU A 111 43.21 -28.53 -16.62
CA GLU A 111 42.63 -28.42 -15.28
C GLU A 111 41.56 -27.32 -15.20
N HIS A 112 41.58 -26.35 -16.13
CA HIS A 112 40.75 -25.15 -16.05
C HIS A 112 39.83 -24.92 -17.27
N SER A 113 39.82 -25.84 -18.24
CA SER A 113 39.07 -25.69 -19.51
C SER A 113 37.59 -25.40 -19.29
N ASP A 114 36.94 -26.13 -18.37
CA ASP A 114 35.51 -25.99 -18.10
C ASP A 114 35.16 -24.60 -17.56
N ALA A 115 35.92 -24.12 -16.57
CA ALA A 115 35.72 -22.79 -16.00
C ALA A 115 35.98 -21.67 -17.03
N ILE A 116 37.01 -21.83 -17.87
CA ILE A 116 37.31 -20.90 -18.98
C ILE A 116 36.13 -20.85 -19.97
N GLU A 117 35.59 -22.00 -20.37
CA GLU A 117 34.45 -22.05 -21.28
C GLU A 117 33.21 -21.40 -20.69
N LYS A 118 32.90 -21.67 -19.41
CA LYS A 118 31.80 -21.01 -18.70
C LYS A 118 31.96 -19.48 -18.71
N ILE A 119 33.15 -18.98 -18.37
CA ILE A 119 33.42 -17.52 -18.38
C ILE A 119 33.19 -16.96 -19.78
N VAL A 120 33.71 -17.60 -20.82
CA VAL A 120 33.55 -17.13 -22.21
C VAL A 120 32.08 -17.10 -22.62
N ASN A 121 31.28 -18.09 -22.23
CA ASN A 121 29.87 -18.18 -22.60
C ASN A 121 28.99 -17.14 -21.88
N HIS A 122 29.38 -16.69 -20.68
CA HIS A 122 28.53 -15.86 -19.83
C HIS A 122 29.03 -14.42 -19.60
N LYS A 123 30.28 -14.10 -19.92
CA LYS A 123 30.89 -12.77 -19.68
C LYS A 123 30.12 -11.59 -20.28
N ASP A 124 29.38 -11.83 -21.36
CA ASP A 124 28.63 -10.80 -22.09
C ASP A 124 27.38 -10.33 -21.33
N VAL A 125 26.92 -11.05 -20.30
CA VAL A 125 25.82 -10.58 -19.42
C VAL A 125 26.16 -9.25 -18.76
N LEU A 126 27.45 -9.01 -18.52
CA LEU A 126 27.87 -7.74 -17.96
C LEU A 126 27.72 -6.62 -18.99
N GLN A 127 27.76 -6.88 -20.30
CA GLN A 127 27.81 -5.91 -21.39
C GLN A 127 26.46 -5.54 -22.01
N LEU A 128 25.34 -5.94 -21.39
CA LEU A 128 23.99 -5.66 -21.89
C LEU A 128 23.74 -4.16 -22.12
N GLU A 129 23.33 -3.82 -23.34
CA GLU A 129 23.00 -2.46 -23.76
C GLU A 129 21.51 -2.15 -23.52
N ASN A 130 21.18 -0.89 -23.22
CA ASN A 130 19.80 -0.40 -23.02
C ASN A 130 19.00 -1.08 -21.91
N SER A 131 19.66 -1.87 -21.05
CA SER A 131 19.00 -2.47 -19.88
C SER A 131 18.51 -1.39 -18.91
N ILE A 132 17.30 -1.58 -18.38
CA ILE A 132 16.78 -0.74 -17.30
C ILE A 132 17.60 -0.89 -16.01
N PHE A 133 18.43 -1.94 -15.92
CA PHE A 133 19.37 -2.24 -14.83
C PHE A 133 20.80 -1.77 -15.11
N SER A 134 21.00 -0.81 -16.02
CA SER A 134 22.33 -0.31 -16.39
C SER A 134 23.20 0.12 -15.20
N LEU A 135 22.64 0.73 -14.15
CA LEU A 135 23.41 1.10 -12.95
C LEU A 135 23.79 -0.14 -12.13
N LEU A 136 22.88 -1.09 -11.98
CA LEU A 136 23.15 -2.35 -11.28
C LEU A 136 24.25 -3.14 -11.99
N LEU A 137 24.18 -3.25 -13.33
CA LEU A 137 25.22 -3.85 -14.15
C LEU A 137 26.57 -3.12 -14.00
N GLU A 138 26.58 -1.79 -13.90
CA GLU A 138 27.80 -1.03 -13.63
C GLU A 138 28.40 -1.37 -12.25
N VAL A 139 27.56 -1.51 -11.22
CA VAL A 139 27.98 -1.93 -9.87
C VAL A 139 28.57 -3.35 -9.90
N ILE A 140 27.90 -4.29 -10.58
CA ILE A 140 28.40 -5.67 -10.75
C ILE A 140 29.75 -5.66 -11.47
N ARG A 141 29.89 -4.92 -12.59
CA ARG A 141 31.16 -4.76 -13.31
C ARG A 141 32.28 -4.24 -12.40
N LYS A 142 31.98 -3.29 -11.50
CA LYS A 142 32.96 -2.76 -10.54
C LYS A 142 33.42 -3.82 -9.54
N GLU A 143 32.54 -4.69 -9.09
CA GLU A 143 32.92 -5.80 -8.19
C GLU A 143 33.78 -6.85 -8.91
N PHE A 144 33.42 -7.28 -10.12
CA PHE A 144 34.28 -8.17 -10.93
C PHE A 144 35.63 -7.52 -11.23
N LYS A 145 35.66 -6.22 -11.56
CA LYS A 145 36.89 -5.46 -11.74
C LYS A 145 37.76 -5.48 -10.49
N LYS A 146 37.17 -5.29 -9.30
CA LYS A 146 37.88 -5.32 -8.02
C LYS A 146 38.48 -6.69 -7.76
N ARG A 147 37.69 -7.76 -7.92
CA ARG A 147 38.16 -9.15 -7.77
C ARG A 147 39.31 -9.48 -8.73
N CYS A 148 39.18 -9.14 -10.00
CA CYS A 148 40.23 -9.35 -11.00
C CYS A 148 41.51 -8.56 -10.66
N ASN A 149 41.40 -7.29 -10.26
CA ASN A 149 42.58 -6.51 -9.87
C ASN A 149 43.26 -7.08 -8.63
N SER A 150 42.50 -7.46 -7.60
CA SER A 150 43.02 -8.06 -6.36
C SER A 150 43.79 -9.35 -6.63
N PHE A 151 43.29 -10.21 -7.52
CA PHE A 151 43.96 -11.44 -7.90
C PHE A 151 45.23 -11.17 -8.72
N LEU A 152 45.15 -10.29 -9.73
CA LEU A 152 46.30 -9.92 -10.56
C LEU A 152 47.42 -9.20 -9.79
N ASP A 153 47.09 -8.52 -8.69
CA ASP A 153 48.06 -7.88 -7.79
C ASP A 153 48.97 -8.88 -7.06
N LYS A 154 48.63 -10.17 -7.11
CA LYS A 154 49.35 -11.22 -6.39
C LYS A 154 49.69 -12.42 -7.30
N PRO A 155 50.63 -12.26 -8.25
CA PRO A 155 51.00 -13.34 -9.17
C PRO A 155 51.53 -14.62 -8.52
N SER A 156 51.96 -14.57 -7.26
CA SER A 156 52.36 -15.75 -6.49
C SER A 156 51.20 -16.65 -6.08
N GLU A 157 49.96 -16.14 -6.08
CA GLU A 157 48.76 -16.90 -5.73
C GLU A 157 48.19 -17.69 -6.93
N PHE A 158 48.67 -17.44 -8.16
CA PHE A 158 48.18 -18.15 -9.36
C PHE A 158 48.34 -19.66 -9.28
N GLU A 159 49.38 -20.18 -8.62
CA GLU A 159 49.58 -21.63 -8.50
C GLU A 159 48.64 -22.31 -7.50
N ASN A 160 48.09 -21.56 -6.53
CA ASN A 160 47.35 -22.14 -5.40
C ASN A 160 45.88 -21.68 -5.30
N GLU A 161 45.52 -20.55 -5.92
CA GLU A 161 44.19 -19.93 -5.77
C GLU A 161 43.46 -19.77 -7.12
N ILE A 162 44.04 -20.26 -8.23
CA ILE A 162 43.43 -20.10 -9.56
C ILE A 162 42.10 -20.83 -9.71
N ASP A 163 41.98 -22.04 -9.16
CA ASP A 163 40.75 -22.82 -9.23
C ASP A 163 39.62 -22.07 -8.53
N GLU A 164 39.86 -21.66 -7.28
CA GLU A 164 38.90 -20.86 -6.51
C GLU A 164 38.55 -19.55 -7.22
N PHE A 165 39.52 -18.86 -7.82
CA PHE A 165 39.27 -17.64 -8.58
C PHE A 165 38.39 -17.87 -9.81
N LEU A 166 38.71 -18.89 -10.63
CA LEU A 166 37.99 -19.19 -11.86
C LEU A 166 36.59 -19.74 -11.57
N ASP A 167 36.45 -20.63 -10.59
CA ASP A 167 35.17 -21.18 -10.17
C ASP A 167 34.25 -20.05 -9.69
N ASN A 168 34.73 -19.18 -8.78
CA ASN A 168 33.96 -18.05 -8.27
C ASN A 168 33.51 -17.08 -9.38
N ILE A 169 34.37 -16.77 -10.35
CA ILE A 169 33.97 -15.89 -11.48
C ILE A 169 32.99 -16.61 -12.40
N SER A 170 33.26 -17.87 -12.74
CA SER A 170 32.45 -18.63 -13.68
C SER A 170 31.05 -18.89 -13.15
N ASP A 171 30.93 -19.28 -11.89
CA ASP A 171 29.66 -19.55 -11.22
C ASP A 171 28.84 -18.27 -11.05
N ASP A 172 29.45 -17.15 -10.63
CA ASP A 172 28.74 -15.88 -10.54
C ASP A 172 28.25 -15.39 -11.91
N LEU A 173 29.08 -15.49 -12.96
CA LEU A 173 28.67 -15.11 -14.32
C LEU A 173 27.56 -16.00 -14.86
N GLU A 174 27.65 -17.32 -14.66
CA GLU A 174 26.63 -18.29 -15.07
C GLU A 174 25.29 -17.99 -14.37
N GLN A 175 25.31 -17.78 -13.05
CA GLN A 175 24.12 -17.46 -12.27
C GLN A 175 23.51 -16.11 -12.69
N ILE A 176 24.32 -15.06 -12.83
CA ILE A 176 23.84 -13.73 -13.28
C ILE A 176 23.28 -13.81 -14.71
N SER A 177 23.92 -14.58 -15.59
CA SER A 177 23.44 -14.82 -16.96
C SER A 177 22.12 -15.59 -17.01
N GLY A 178 21.75 -16.32 -15.97
CA GLY A 178 20.45 -16.99 -15.83
C GLY A 178 19.29 -16.06 -15.46
N ILE A 179 19.57 -14.78 -15.14
CA ILE A 179 18.55 -13.80 -14.75
C ILE A 179 18.11 -13.01 -15.99
N ASP A 180 17.11 -13.55 -16.70
CA ASP A 180 16.58 -12.98 -17.94
C ASP A 180 16.16 -11.51 -17.80
N GLU A 181 15.66 -11.09 -16.63
CA GLU A 181 15.19 -9.73 -16.37
C GLU A 181 16.29 -8.66 -16.50
N LEU A 182 17.57 -9.03 -16.34
CA LEU A 182 18.67 -8.08 -16.57
C LEU A 182 18.75 -7.60 -18.01
N SER A 183 18.20 -8.35 -18.96
CA SER A 183 18.12 -7.98 -20.38
C SER A 183 16.95 -7.06 -20.70
N TYR A 184 16.06 -6.77 -19.75
CA TYR A 184 14.87 -5.97 -20.01
C TYR A 184 15.25 -4.52 -20.34
N THR A 185 14.66 -4.02 -21.41
CA THR A 185 14.84 -2.66 -21.95
C THR A 185 13.65 -1.74 -21.63
N SER A 186 12.54 -2.33 -21.15
CA SER A 186 11.33 -1.63 -20.73
C SER A 186 10.72 -2.30 -19.49
N ILE A 187 10.10 -1.49 -18.63
CA ILE A 187 9.36 -1.98 -17.46
C ILE A 187 8.17 -2.85 -17.87
N ASP A 188 7.57 -2.61 -19.04
CA ASP A 188 6.44 -3.41 -19.54
C ASP A 188 6.74 -4.92 -19.65
N GLN A 189 8.02 -5.28 -19.77
CA GLN A 189 8.48 -6.67 -19.81
C GLN A 189 8.28 -7.40 -18.48
N PHE A 190 8.13 -6.69 -17.36
CA PHE A 190 7.76 -7.28 -16.07
C PHE A 190 6.27 -7.61 -15.96
N TYR A 191 5.42 -7.07 -16.82
CA TYR A 191 3.98 -7.14 -16.63
C TYR A 191 3.37 -8.42 -17.21
N THR A 192 2.72 -9.19 -16.35
CA THR A 192 1.90 -10.34 -16.74
C THR A 192 0.58 -9.86 -17.36
N VAL A 193 -0.23 -10.81 -17.84
CA VAL A 193 -1.57 -10.51 -18.36
C VAL A 193 -2.47 -9.93 -17.26
N GLU A 194 -2.35 -10.45 -16.04
CA GLU A 194 -3.09 -10.00 -14.87
C GLU A 194 -2.72 -8.56 -14.50
N HIS A 195 -1.43 -8.22 -14.49
CA HIS A 195 -0.98 -6.85 -14.23
C HIS A 195 -1.56 -5.85 -15.26
N LYS A 196 -1.59 -6.24 -16.54
CA LYS A 196 -2.17 -5.40 -17.60
C LYS A 196 -3.68 -5.23 -17.44
N ALA A 197 -4.39 -6.27 -17.00
CA ALA A 197 -5.82 -6.19 -16.70
C ALA A 197 -6.12 -5.27 -15.50
N ALA A 198 -5.18 -5.16 -14.55
CA ALA A 198 -5.24 -4.23 -13.42
C ALA A 198 -4.76 -2.81 -13.74
N ASP A 199 -4.53 -2.48 -15.01
CA ASP A 199 -4.04 -1.17 -15.49
C ASP A 199 -2.73 -0.72 -14.80
N ILE A 200 -1.78 -1.65 -14.66
CA ILE A 200 -0.49 -1.40 -13.98
C ILE A 200 0.31 -0.21 -14.54
N GLN A 201 0.05 0.20 -15.79
CA GLN A 201 0.67 1.36 -16.42
C GLN A 201 0.38 2.67 -15.69
N PHE A 202 -0.75 2.75 -14.97
CA PHE A 202 -1.07 3.85 -14.07
C PHE A 202 0.05 4.15 -13.05
N TYR A 203 0.79 3.11 -12.60
CA TYR A 203 1.83 3.24 -11.59
C TYR A 203 3.25 3.39 -12.17
N GLN A 204 3.40 3.63 -13.47
CA GLN A 204 4.69 3.61 -14.16
C GLN A 204 5.76 4.47 -13.46
N GLU A 205 5.43 5.70 -13.07
CA GLU A 205 6.39 6.61 -12.41
C GLU A 205 6.87 6.08 -11.05
N ILE A 206 5.99 5.45 -10.28
CA ILE A 206 6.30 4.85 -8.98
C ILE A 206 7.24 3.66 -9.17
N ILE A 207 6.94 2.80 -10.16
CA ILE A 207 7.75 1.62 -10.48
C ILE A 207 9.13 2.04 -10.99
N ASP A 208 9.20 3.03 -11.89
CA ASP A 208 10.43 3.64 -12.38
C ASP A 208 11.32 4.15 -11.23
N LYS A 209 10.72 4.85 -10.27
CA LYS A 209 11.41 5.38 -9.09
C LYS A 209 11.91 4.25 -8.18
N GLY A 210 11.09 3.22 -7.96
CA GLY A 210 11.46 2.03 -7.18
C GLY A 210 12.67 1.30 -7.80
N ILE A 211 12.62 1.02 -9.11
CA ILE A 211 13.71 0.37 -9.85
C ILE A 211 15.00 1.18 -9.74
N LYS A 212 14.96 2.51 -9.88
CA LYS A 212 16.15 3.37 -9.74
C LYS A 212 16.78 3.30 -8.34
N MET A 213 15.97 3.11 -7.30
CA MET A 213 16.44 3.12 -5.91
C MET A 213 17.07 1.79 -5.47
N CYS A 214 16.76 0.68 -6.13
CA CYS A 214 17.24 -0.66 -5.78
C CYS A 214 18.46 -1.13 -6.58
N GLN A 215 19.01 -0.31 -7.49
CA GLN A 215 20.19 -0.67 -8.31
C GLN A 215 21.52 -0.58 -7.56
N LYS A 216 21.61 -1.27 -6.43
CA LYS A 216 22.79 -1.34 -5.56
C LYS A 216 22.91 -2.73 -4.97
N LEU A 217 24.14 -3.25 -4.87
CA LEU A 217 24.40 -4.50 -4.18
C LEU A 217 24.46 -4.26 -2.67
N SER A 218 23.97 -5.23 -1.90
CA SER A 218 24.19 -5.26 -0.45
C SER A 218 25.60 -5.81 -0.15
N GLU A 219 26.10 -5.64 1.07
CA GLU A 219 27.42 -6.16 1.49
C GLU A 219 27.50 -7.70 1.56
N LYS A 220 26.45 -8.44 1.16
CA LYS A 220 26.45 -9.91 1.15
C LYS A 220 27.42 -10.48 0.10
N ASP A 221 28.00 -11.64 0.41
CA ASP A 221 29.10 -12.25 -0.36
C ASP A 221 28.73 -12.72 -1.78
N ASN A 222 27.47 -13.11 -2.02
CA ASN A 222 27.02 -13.64 -3.32
C ASN A 222 26.34 -12.57 -4.18
N ILE A 223 26.91 -12.28 -5.36
CA ILE A 223 26.41 -11.24 -6.27
C ILE A 223 25.09 -11.65 -6.92
N ALA A 224 24.98 -12.89 -7.41
CA ALA A 224 23.80 -13.37 -8.10
C ALA A 224 22.56 -13.36 -7.20
N GLN A 225 22.67 -13.87 -5.97
CA GLN A 225 21.57 -13.85 -4.99
C GLN A 225 21.12 -12.43 -4.65
N ASN A 226 22.06 -11.47 -4.58
CA ASN A 226 21.71 -10.06 -4.39
C ASN A 226 20.87 -9.54 -5.57
N VAL A 227 21.25 -9.87 -6.80
CA VAL A 227 20.51 -9.47 -8.01
C VAL A 227 19.12 -10.12 -8.03
N GLU A 228 19.02 -11.43 -7.78
CA GLU A 228 17.74 -12.15 -7.71
C GLU A 228 16.81 -11.54 -6.65
N SER A 229 17.35 -11.17 -5.49
CA SER A 229 16.60 -10.49 -4.42
C SER A 229 16.06 -9.14 -4.89
N ILE A 230 16.86 -8.36 -5.62
CA ILE A 230 16.42 -7.05 -6.17
C ILE A 230 15.30 -7.25 -7.19
N ILE A 231 15.45 -8.20 -8.12
CA ILE A 231 14.43 -8.51 -9.13
C ILE A 231 13.14 -9.01 -8.47
N SER A 232 13.26 -9.83 -7.43
CA SER A 232 12.10 -10.34 -6.67
C SER A 232 11.36 -9.22 -5.95
N GLU A 233 12.07 -8.28 -5.32
CA GLU A 233 11.45 -7.10 -4.69
C GLU A 233 10.70 -6.22 -5.69
N ILE A 234 11.24 -6.05 -6.92
CA ILE A 234 10.56 -5.29 -7.97
C ILE A 234 9.26 -5.99 -8.39
N LYS A 235 9.32 -7.32 -8.59
CA LYS A 235 8.13 -8.11 -8.96
C LYS A 235 7.06 -8.04 -7.87
N GLU A 236 7.45 -8.14 -6.60
CA GLU A 236 6.54 -8.03 -5.46
C GLU A 236 5.92 -6.63 -5.36
N MET A 237 6.71 -5.56 -5.53
CA MET A 237 6.20 -4.19 -5.62
C MET A 237 5.13 -4.05 -6.72
N ILE A 238 5.40 -4.57 -7.92
CA ILE A 238 4.45 -4.53 -9.05
C ILE A 238 3.15 -5.26 -8.68
N HIS A 239 3.27 -6.42 -8.04
CA HIS A 239 2.13 -7.22 -7.61
C HIS A 239 1.27 -6.47 -6.58
N ILE A 240 1.88 -5.87 -5.56
CA ILE A 240 1.17 -5.06 -4.54
C ILE A 240 0.41 -3.89 -5.18
N LEU A 241 1.05 -3.19 -6.13
CA LEU A 241 0.42 -2.06 -6.82
C LEU A 241 -0.78 -2.51 -7.66
N ALA A 242 -0.64 -3.62 -8.40
CA ALA A 242 -1.73 -4.21 -9.17
C ALA A 242 -2.92 -4.61 -8.28
N ASP A 243 -2.64 -5.21 -7.12
CA ASP A 243 -3.66 -5.69 -6.18
C ASP A 243 -4.39 -4.54 -5.45
N SER A 244 -3.80 -3.34 -5.39
CA SER A 244 -4.39 -2.18 -4.71
C SER A 244 -5.74 -1.73 -5.28
N SER A 245 -6.07 -2.12 -6.51
CA SER A 245 -7.31 -1.78 -7.23
C SER A 245 -7.55 -0.27 -7.45
N ILE A 246 -6.57 0.59 -7.18
CA ILE A 246 -6.72 2.06 -7.31
C ILE A 246 -6.79 2.47 -8.78
N ALA A 247 -5.93 1.88 -9.63
CA ALA A 247 -5.89 2.17 -11.06
C ALA A 247 -7.22 1.86 -11.77
N ILE A 248 -7.97 0.86 -11.30
CA ILE A 248 -9.26 0.45 -11.87
C ILE A 248 -10.47 1.10 -11.20
N SER A 249 -10.29 2.01 -10.23
CA SER A 249 -11.39 2.74 -9.60
C SER A 249 -12.19 3.56 -10.63
N ASP A 250 -13.49 3.76 -10.43
CA ASP A 250 -14.28 4.68 -11.26
C ASP A 250 -14.15 6.14 -10.78
N ASP A 251 -13.44 6.38 -9.68
CA ASP A 251 -13.22 7.71 -9.10
C ASP A 251 -11.90 8.32 -9.57
N ASP A 252 -11.96 9.11 -10.64
CA ASP A 252 -10.79 9.79 -11.23
C ASP A 252 -10.12 10.77 -10.25
N ILE A 253 -10.88 11.37 -9.33
CA ILE A 253 -10.31 12.29 -8.32
C ILE A 253 -9.46 11.49 -7.33
N GLN A 254 -9.95 10.32 -6.91
CA GLN A 254 -9.20 9.42 -6.04
C GLN A 254 -7.90 8.94 -6.72
N LYS A 255 -7.93 8.60 -8.01
CA LYS A 255 -6.72 8.23 -8.77
C LYS A 255 -5.69 9.37 -8.80
N GLU A 256 -6.14 10.56 -9.15
CA GLU A 256 -5.27 11.73 -9.20
C GLU A 256 -4.71 12.09 -7.81
N LEU A 257 -5.51 11.94 -6.75
CA LEU A 257 -5.05 12.08 -5.38
C LEU A 257 -3.92 11.10 -5.07
N PHE A 258 -4.10 9.80 -5.38
CA PHE A 258 -3.08 8.79 -5.12
C PHE A 258 -1.72 9.16 -5.74
N LEU A 259 -1.71 9.57 -7.01
CA LEU A 259 -0.49 9.96 -7.72
C LEU A 259 0.18 11.20 -7.12
N ARG A 260 -0.57 12.11 -6.50
CA ARG A 260 0.01 13.31 -5.85
C ARG A 260 0.75 13.04 -4.55
N PHE A 261 0.46 11.91 -3.91
CA PHE A 261 1.08 11.48 -2.67
C PHE A 261 2.21 10.46 -2.87
N ASP A 262 2.57 10.15 -4.12
CA ASP A 262 3.67 9.24 -4.48
C ASP A 262 5.04 9.63 -3.86
N LYS A 263 5.25 10.93 -3.63
CA LYS A 263 6.46 11.47 -2.99
C LYS A 263 6.61 11.03 -1.54
N GLU A 264 5.52 10.64 -0.87
CA GLU A 264 5.55 10.13 0.50
C GLU A 264 6.08 8.69 0.57
N ILE A 265 6.18 7.99 -0.57
CA ILE A 265 6.77 6.65 -0.65
C ILE A 265 8.27 6.73 -0.38
N ASN A 266 8.70 6.14 0.74
CA ASN A 266 10.09 6.10 1.16
C ASN A 266 10.69 4.69 0.97
N PHE A 267 11.40 4.52 -0.16
CA PHE A 267 12.08 3.27 -0.53
C PHE A 267 13.32 2.91 0.32
N GLY A 268 13.65 3.68 1.37
CA GLY A 268 14.86 3.48 2.17
C GLY A 268 14.93 2.15 2.95
N LYS A 269 13.81 1.42 3.09
CA LYS A 269 13.71 0.17 3.86
C LYS A 269 13.41 -1.08 3.02
N GLY A 270 13.38 -0.97 1.69
CA GLY A 270 12.97 -2.04 0.77
C GLY A 270 11.72 -1.64 -0.02
N LEU A 271 11.57 -2.19 -1.23
CA LEU A 271 10.51 -1.74 -2.15
C LEU A 271 9.11 -2.14 -1.66
N SER A 272 8.90 -3.42 -1.40
CA SER A 272 7.60 -3.96 -0.99
C SER A 272 7.11 -3.37 0.34
N GLU A 273 7.99 -3.25 1.34
CA GLU A 273 7.66 -2.65 2.64
C GLU A 273 7.28 -1.16 2.48
N ALA A 274 7.99 -0.42 1.63
CA ALA A 274 7.70 0.99 1.40
C ALA A 274 6.32 1.21 0.78
N ILE A 275 5.95 0.38 -0.20
CA ILE A 275 4.65 0.46 -0.88
C ILE A 275 3.51 0.04 0.04
N ASN A 276 3.63 -1.10 0.73
CA ASN A 276 2.61 -1.55 1.69
C ASN A 276 2.39 -0.49 2.78
N LYS A 277 3.46 0.06 3.36
CA LYS A 277 3.35 1.10 4.39
C LYS A 277 2.65 2.36 3.87
N PHE A 278 2.88 2.72 2.61
CA PHE A 278 2.21 3.85 1.99
C PHE A 278 0.71 3.56 1.78
N ILE A 279 0.38 2.43 1.16
CA ILE A 279 -1.00 2.04 0.82
C ILE A 279 -1.84 1.85 2.10
N ASP A 280 -1.38 1.02 3.02
CA ASP A 280 -2.13 0.65 4.25
C ASP A 280 -2.10 1.76 5.31
N GLY A 281 -1.15 2.69 5.20
CA GLY A 281 -0.98 3.81 6.12
C GLY A 281 -1.50 5.12 5.54
N ALA A 282 -0.57 5.89 4.96
CA ALA A 282 -0.81 7.27 4.54
C ALA A 282 -1.95 7.39 3.52
N TRP A 283 -1.98 6.51 2.51
CA TRP A 283 -3.02 6.53 1.49
C TRP A 283 -4.40 6.16 2.05
N THR A 284 -4.50 5.09 2.83
CA THR A 284 -5.77 4.68 3.45
C THR A 284 -6.37 5.81 4.30
N GLU A 285 -5.55 6.52 5.09
CA GLU A 285 -6.00 7.67 5.88
C GLU A 285 -6.54 8.82 5.00
N ILE A 286 -5.88 9.13 3.88
CA ILE A 286 -6.31 10.16 2.93
C ILE A 286 -7.60 9.74 2.22
N ARG A 287 -7.64 8.50 1.75
CA ARG A 287 -8.80 7.90 1.08
C ARG A 287 -10.04 7.95 1.97
N ASP A 288 -9.94 7.47 3.21
CA ASP A 288 -11.10 7.34 4.08
C ASP A 288 -11.68 8.72 4.43
N ARG A 289 -10.82 9.74 4.57
CA ARG A 289 -11.27 11.14 4.71
C ARG A 289 -11.96 11.65 3.46
N TYR A 290 -11.40 11.39 2.29
CA TYR A 290 -11.98 11.77 1.01
C TYR A 290 -13.37 11.14 0.82
N VAL A 291 -13.49 9.82 1.00
CA VAL A 291 -14.76 9.08 0.89
C VAL A 291 -15.79 9.59 1.89
N SER A 292 -15.41 9.77 3.16
CA SER A 292 -16.31 10.31 4.19
C SER A 292 -16.88 11.70 3.85
N ILE A 293 -16.07 12.56 3.20
CA ILE A 293 -16.53 13.86 2.72
C ILE A 293 -17.44 13.68 1.50
N LYS A 294 -17.03 12.85 0.53
CA LYS A 294 -17.79 12.60 -0.69
C LYS A 294 -19.20 12.11 -0.37
N ASP A 295 -19.32 11.07 0.44
CA ASP A 295 -20.60 10.49 0.87
C ASP A 295 -21.48 11.56 1.54
N PHE A 296 -20.91 12.39 2.42
CA PHE A 296 -21.65 13.47 3.08
C PHE A 296 -22.24 14.50 2.11
N PHE A 297 -21.55 14.80 1.00
CA PHE A 297 -22.04 15.77 0.01
C PHE A 297 -22.95 15.14 -1.06
N GLU A 298 -22.82 13.83 -1.33
CA GLU A 298 -23.73 13.08 -2.18
C GLU A 298 -25.11 12.94 -1.51
N ASP A 299 -25.15 12.69 -0.21
CA ASP A 299 -26.38 12.54 0.59
C ASP A 299 -26.93 13.88 1.12
N LYS A 300 -26.55 15.02 0.51
CA LYS A 300 -26.99 16.33 1.03
C LYS A 300 -28.49 16.57 0.82
N HIS A 301 -29.12 17.18 1.83
CA HIS A 301 -30.52 17.55 1.78
C HIS A 301 -30.72 19.00 2.24
N ALA A 302 -31.65 19.71 1.60
CA ALA A 302 -32.04 21.03 2.06
C ALA A 302 -32.93 20.91 3.30
N ILE A 303 -32.51 21.53 4.41
CA ILE A 303 -33.28 21.62 5.65
C ILE A 303 -33.24 23.04 6.21
N GLU A 304 -34.40 23.51 6.63
CA GLU A 304 -34.58 24.81 7.27
C GLU A 304 -35.17 24.64 8.67
N TYR A 305 -34.68 25.46 9.59
CA TYR A 305 -35.22 25.53 10.94
C TYR A 305 -36.63 26.13 10.92
N LYS A 306 -37.56 25.53 11.67
CA LYS A 306 -38.93 26.04 11.83
C LYS A 306 -39.12 26.59 13.24
N SER A 307 -39.59 27.84 13.36
CA SER A 307 -39.77 28.52 14.67
C SER A 307 -40.69 27.78 15.64
N LYS A 308 -41.64 26.98 15.14
CA LYS A 308 -42.47 26.13 16.01
C LYS A 308 -41.67 25.12 16.84
N TRP A 309 -40.45 24.78 16.42
CA TRP A 309 -39.56 23.87 17.17
C TRP A 309 -38.95 24.53 18.41
N ASP A 310 -39.07 25.85 18.57
CA ASP A 310 -38.61 26.56 19.76
C ASP A 310 -39.34 26.09 21.03
N SER A 311 -40.55 25.52 20.90
CA SER A 311 -41.31 24.97 22.02
C SER A 311 -41.02 23.49 22.31
N PHE A 312 -40.18 22.82 21.50
CA PHE A 312 -39.77 21.45 21.79
C PHE A 312 -38.82 21.46 23.00
N PRO A 313 -39.06 20.63 24.05
CA PRO A 313 -38.17 20.55 25.20
C PRO A 313 -36.79 20.06 24.76
N GLN A 314 -35.76 20.85 25.01
CA GLN A 314 -34.38 20.56 24.61
C GLN A 314 -33.44 20.75 25.79
N ASN A 315 -32.38 19.96 25.81
CA ASN A 315 -31.24 20.20 26.70
C ASN A 315 -30.40 21.35 26.14
N ASP A 316 -29.80 22.17 27.01
CA ASP A 316 -29.03 23.36 26.60
C ASP A 316 -27.75 23.00 25.81
N ALA A 317 -27.30 21.74 25.85
CA ALA A 317 -26.04 21.30 25.26
C ALA A 317 -26.05 21.26 23.72
N ILE A 318 -27.12 20.74 23.09
CA ILE A 318 -27.27 20.62 21.64
C ILE A 318 -28.73 20.87 21.29
N THR A 319 -29.00 21.96 20.58
CA THR A 319 -30.36 22.30 20.13
C THR A 319 -30.56 21.95 18.65
N ILE A 320 -31.81 21.69 18.25
CA ILE A 320 -32.18 21.43 16.85
C ILE A 320 -31.70 22.57 15.94
N ASN A 321 -31.88 23.83 16.36
CA ASN A 321 -31.42 25.00 15.61
C ASN A 321 -29.89 25.02 15.44
N SER A 322 -29.14 24.76 16.52
CA SER A 322 -27.68 24.72 16.47
C SER A 322 -27.16 23.60 15.56
N LEU A 323 -27.80 22.43 15.57
CA LEU A 323 -27.41 21.29 14.73
C LEU A 323 -27.67 21.57 13.24
N ILE A 324 -28.85 22.10 12.90
CA ILE A 324 -29.19 22.49 11.53
C ILE A 324 -28.26 23.60 11.02
N SER A 325 -27.94 24.57 11.87
CA SER A 325 -26.98 25.63 11.54
C SER A 325 -25.58 25.06 11.25
N SER A 326 -25.13 24.08 12.04
CA SER A 326 -23.87 23.36 11.84
C SER A 326 -23.87 22.59 10.51
N TYR A 327 -24.92 21.82 10.25
CA TYR A 327 -25.11 21.07 9.00
C TYR A 327 -25.08 21.99 7.77
N ASN A 328 -25.88 23.06 7.79
CA ASN A 328 -25.92 24.04 6.70
C ASN A 328 -24.58 24.77 6.52
N SER A 329 -23.82 25.00 7.59
CA SER A 329 -22.46 25.54 7.49
C SER A 329 -21.49 24.54 6.85
N LEU A 330 -21.63 23.25 7.11
CA LEU A 330 -20.83 22.20 6.46
C LEU A 330 -21.13 22.12 4.96
N LEU A 331 -22.37 22.34 4.54
CA LEU A 331 -22.78 22.26 3.13
C LEU A 331 -22.33 23.45 2.25
N LYS A 332 -22.00 24.61 2.84
CA LYS A 332 -21.69 25.84 2.06
C LYS A 332 -20.46 25.71 1.16
N ASP A 333 -19.42 25.03 1.65
CA ASP A 333 -18.14 24.91 0.96
C ASP A 333 -17.78 23.44 0.80
N ASP A 334 -18.08 22.87 -0.36
CA ASP A 334 -17.61 21.54 -0.77
C ASP A 334 -16.11 21.61 -1.10
N PRO A 335 -15.24 21.04 -0.26
CA PRO A 335 -13.80 21.12 -0.50
C PRO A 335 -13.36 20.26 -1.69
N LEU A 336 -14.19 19.32 -2.17
CA LEU A 336 -13.82 18.37 -3.23
C LEU A 336 -13.78 19.04 -4.61
N VAL A 337 -14.67 20.02 -4.86
CA VAL A 337 -14.81 20.70 -6.17
C VAL A 337 -13.50 21.32 -6.68
N ALA A 338 -12.69 21.86 -5.78
CA ALA A 338 -11.42 22.50 -6.13
C ALA A 338 -10.21 21.79 -5.51
N LEU A 339 -10.38 20.57 -4.98
CA LEU A 339 -9.35 19.88 -4.20
C LEU A 339 -8.06 19.70 -4.99
N LEU A 340 -8.17 19.23 -6.22
CA LEU A 340 -7.03 18.98 -7.11
C LEU A 340 -6.34 20.28 -7.59
N SER A 341 -6.93 21.45 -7.39
CA SER A 341 -6.25 22.73 -7.67
C SER A 341 -5.28 23.15 -6.56
N LYS A 342 -5.30 22.46 -5.41
CA LYS A 342 -4.50 22.80 -4.24
C LYS A 342 -3.15 22.07 -4.21
N PRO A 343 -2.12 22.64 -3.56
CA PRO A 343 -0.88 21.93 -3.26
C PRO A 343 -1.11 20.68 -2.39
N THR A 344 -0.28 19.65 -2.56
CA THR A 344 -0.37 18.37 -1.82
C THR A 344 -0.46 18.55 -0.30
N ASP A 345 0.40 19.40 0.29
CA ASP A 345 0.40 19.67 1.73
C ASP A 345 -0.91 20.31 2.23
N GLU A 346 -1.56 21.12 1.38
CA GLU A 346 -2.85 21.74 1.69
C GLU A 346 -4.00 20.73 1.60
N ILE A 347 -3.96 19.81 0.62
CA ILE A 347 -4.99 18.78 0.42
C ILE A 347 -5.20 17.96 1.70
N SER A 348 -4.12 17.43 2.30
CA SER A 348 -4.19 16.63 3.52
C SER A 348 -4.80 17.40 4.69
N SER A 349 -4.45 18.68 4.83
CA SER A 349 -4.99 19.55 5.88
C SER A 349 -6.48 19.85 5.67
N ILE A 350 -6.90 20.11 4.42
CA ILE A 350 -8.29 20.36 4.04
C ILE A 350 -9.16 19.14 4.34
N LEU A 351 -8.74 17.97 3.84
CA LEU A 351 -9.46 16.71 4.05
C LEU A 351 -9.59 16.39 5.54
N LYS A 352 -8.49 16.49 6.30
CA LYS A 352 -8.50 16.26 7.75
C LYS A 352 -9.48 17.18 8.47
N LYS A 353 -9.39 18.49 8.22
CA LYS A 353 -10.24 19.49 8.90
C LYS A 353 -11.72 19.28 8.59
N LYS A 354 -12.06 19.01 7.32
CA LYS A 354 -13.46 18.79 6.93
C LYS A 354 -14.00 17.48 7.47
N ALA A 355 -13.27 16.37 7.32
CA ALA A 355 -13.67 15.06 7.84
C ALA A 355 -13.91 15.09 9.37
N SER A 356 -13.01 15.70 10.14
CA SER A 356 -13.22 15.85 11.60
C SER A 356 -14.42 16.73 11.95
N SER A 357 -14.75 17.72 11.12
CA SER A 357 -15.94 18.56 11.35
C SER A 357 -17.23 17.78 11.06
N ILE A 358 -17.22 16.91 10.03
CA ILE A 358 -18.32 16.00 9.70
C ILE A 358 -18.49 14.95 10.80
N GLU A 359 -17.41 14.35 11.28
CA GLU A 359 -17.43 13.37 12.38
C GLU A 359 -18.03 13.98 13.64
N LYS A 360 -17.56 15.16 14.06
CA LYS A 360 -18.14 15.90 15.18
C LYS A 360 -19.64 16.18 14.99
N PHE A 361 -20.06 16.53 13.77
CA PHE A 361 -21.48 16.71 13.47
C PHE A 361 -22.26 15.39 13.61
N LYS A 362 -21.74 14.27 13.11
CA LYS A 362 -22.37 12.94 13.25
C LYS A 362 -22.53 12.52 14.72
N GLU A 363 -21.55 12.83 15.57
CA GLU A 363 -21.63 12.63 17.02
C GLU A 363 -22.75 13.48 17.65
N GLN A 364 -22.78 14.78 17.32
CA GLN A 364 -23.82 15.70 17.81
C GLN A 364 -25.22 15.30 17.34
N SER A 365 -25.34 14.84 16.09
CA SER A 365 -26.57 14.33 15.50
C SER A 365 -27.07 13.08 16.23
N SER A 366 -26.18 12.12 16.49
CA SER A 366 -26.50 10.91 17.25
C SER A 366 -26.97 11.22 18.68
N GLN A 367 -26.32 12.18 19.34
CA GLN A 367 -26.73 12.62 20.68
C GLN A 367 -28.11 13.30 20.65
N LEU A 368 -28.36 14.21 19.71
CA LEU A 368 -29.66 14.88 19.62
C LEU A 368 -30.79 13.90 19.25
N LYS A 369 -30.51 12.91 18.39
CA LYS A 369 -31.46 11.83 18.07
C LYS A 369 -31.90 11.12 19.35
N LYS A 370 -30.95 10.80 20.23
CA LYS A 370 -31.25 10.20 21.54
C LYS A 370 -32.08 11.15 22.41
N ASP A 371 -31.69 12.41 22.50
CA ASP A 371 -32.41 13.40 23.33
C ASP A 371 -33.87 13.58 22.87
N ILE A 372 -34.14 13.58 21.55
CA ILE A 372 -35.50 13.62 21.01
C ILE A 372 -36.30 12.37 21.42
N SER A 373 -35.68 11.19 21.30
CA SER A 373 -36.30 9.93 21.71
C SER A 373 -36.63 9.91 23.20
N ASP A 374 -35.71 10.38 24.05
CA ASP A 374 -35.90 10.49 25.50
C ASP A 374 -37.08 11.43 25.83
N VAL A 375 -37.21 12.57 25.15
CA VAL A 375 -38.33 13.51 25.33
C VAL A 375 -39.67 12.88 24.95
N PHE A 376 -39.71 12.12 23.85
CA PHE A 376 -40.92 11.41 23.45
C PHE A 376 -41.27 10.28 24.44
N ASN A 377 -40.29 9.51 24.90
CA ASN A 377 -40.48 8.45 25.89
C ASN A 377 -40.99 9.01 27.23
N MET A 378 -40.44 10.13 27.72
CA MET A 378 -40.94 10.78 28.94
C MET A 378 -42.43 11.12 28.85
N ARG A 379 -42.91 11.58 27.68
CA ARG A 379 -44.34 11.86 27.48
C ARG A 379 -45.19 10.59 27.49
N LEU A 380 -44.68 9.48 26.97
CA LEU A 380 -45.36 8.19 27.02
C LEU A 380 -45.47 7.67 28.47
N GLU A 381 -44.39 7.76 29.25
CA GLU A 381 -44.38 7.39 30.67
C GLU A 381 -45.36 8.23 31.50
N GLU A 382 -45.39 9.54 31.26
CA GLU A 382 -46.37 10.43 31.89
C GLU A 382 -47.81 10.00 31.64
N TYR A 383 -48.13 9.59 30.41
CA TYR A 383 -49.48 9.11 30.06
C TYR A 383 -49.78 7.75 30.69
N ASP A 384 -48.84 6.82 30.68
CA ASP A 384 -49.05 5.47 31.23
C ASP A 384 -49.46 5.52 32.71
N GLY A 385 -48.82 6.40 33.50
CA GLY A 385 -49.20 6.66 34.89
C GLY A 385 -50.61 7.27 35.08
N LYS A 386 -51.24 7.78 34.01
CA LYS A 386 -52.57 8.42 34.01
C LYS A 386 -53.62 7.59 33.28
N LYS A 387 -53.26 6.43 32.71
CA LYS A 387 -54.12 5.62 31.86
C LYS A 387 -55.41 5.17 32.57
N ASP A 388 -55.29 4.63 33.78
CA ASP A 388 -56.43 4.14 34.55
C ASP A 388 -57.43 5.26 34.86
N MET A 389 -56.94 6.48 35.11
CA MET A 389 -57.77 7.65 35.34
C MET A 389 -58.60 7.99 34.09
N VAL A 390 -57.98 7.99 32.92
CA VAL A 390 -58.65 8.28 31.63
C VAL A 390 -59.71 7.22 31.33
N GLU A 391 -59.41 5.94 31.55
CA GLU A 391 -60.33 4.84 31.30
C GLU A 391 -61.53 4.85 32.26
N ASN A 392 -61.31 5.15 33.54
CA ASN A 392 -62.38 5.23 34.53
C ASN A 392 -63.32 6.42 34.29
N LEU A 393 -62.77 7.59 33.96
CA LEU A 393 -63.57 8.81 33.76
C LEU A 393 -64.32 8.82 32.42
N SER A 394 -63.84 8.09 31.41
CA SER A 394 -64.53 8.01 30.11
C SER A 394 -65.73 7.05 30.09
N SER A 395 -65.82 6.11 31.03
CA SER A 395 -66.86 5.08 31.01
C SER A 395 -68.27 5.67 31.10
N GLY A 396 -69.04 5.56 30.01
CA GLY A 396 -70.45 5.96 29.96
C GLY A 396 -70.71 7.42 29.54
N ASP A 397 -69.68 8.20 29.23
CA ASP A 397 -69.80 9.55 28.65
C ASP A 397 -69.19 9.59 27.23
N LYS A 398 -70.05 9.77 26.22
CA LYS A 398 -69.64 9.76 24.80
C LYS A 398 -68.58 10.80 24.44
N ASN A 399 -68.62 11.97 25.06
CA ASN A 399 -67.65 13.03 24.75
C ASN A 399 -66.27 12.67 25.34
N LEU A 400 -66.24 12.10 26.55
CA LEU A 400 -65.01 11.65 27.18
C LEU A 400 -64.43 10.39 26.50
N GLU A 401 -65.28 9.50 26.00
CA GLU A 401 -64.85 8.36 25.16
C GLU A 401 -64.13 8.83 23.89
N GLU A 402 -64.62 9.89 23.23
CA GLU A 402 -63.99 10.46 22.04
C GLU A 402 -62.60 11.05 22.34
N TYR A 403 -62.47 11.85 23.41
CA TYR A 403 -61.18 12.38 23.84
C TYR A 403 -60.21 11.26 24.25
N SER A 404 -60.67 10.25 25.01
CA SER A 404 -59.87 9.08 25.38
C SER A 404 -59.34 8.34 24.15
N LYS A 405 -60.18 8.15 23.12
CA LYS A 405 -59.78 7.56 21.85
C LYS A 405 -58.73 8.41 21.11
N ASN A 406 -58.89 9.74 21.09
CA ASN A 406 -57.92 10.65 20.47
C ASN A 406 -56.57 10.65 21.18
N ILE A 407 -56.56 10.57 22.52
CA ILE A 407 -55.32 10.42 23.30
C ILE A 407 -54.65 9.10 22.94
N LYS A 408 -55.37 7.97 22.97
CA LYS A 408 -54.81 6.65 22.59
C LYS A 408 -54.23 6.65 21.18
N LYS A 409 -54.92 7.24 20.21
CA LYS A 409 -54.42 7.40 18.84
C LYS A 409 -53.13 8.23 18.78
N SER A 410 -53.05 9.30 19.56
CA SER A 410 -51.85 10.15 19.62
C SER A 410 -50.68 9.41 20.28
N ILE A 411 -50.93 8.59 21.29
CA ILE A 411 -49.93 7.72 21.92
C ILE A 411 -49.39 6.68 20.93
N GLU A 412 -50.28 6.00 20.20
CA GLU A 412 -49.87 5.07 19.14
C GLU A 412 -49.05 5.77 18.04
N GLY A 413 -49.45 6.98 17.66
CA GLY A 413 -48.72 7.82 16.71
C GLY A 413 -47.32 8.21 17.22
N LEU A 414 -47.17 8.53 18.50
CA LEU A 414 -45.88 8.88 19.07
C LEU A 414 -44.96 7.66 19.20
N ILE A 415 -45.50 6.48 19.57
CA ILE A 415 -44.76 5.21 19.56
C ILE A 415 -44.25 4.90 18.15
N TYR A 416 -45.08 5.12 17.13
CA TYR A 416 -44.65 4.99 15.73
C TYR A 416 -43.55 6.00 15.40
N GLY A 417 -43.68 7.25 15.85
CA GLY A 417 -42.69 8.29 15.62
C GLY A 417 -41.32 8.01 16.24
N ILE A 418 -41.27 7.39 17.42
CA ILE A 418 -40.02 6.92 18.05
C ILE A 418 -39.40 5.79 17.22
N LYS A 419 -40.20 4.81 16.80
CA LYS A 419 -39.69 3.72 15.94
C LYS A 419 -39.13 4.25 14.63
N ASN A 420 -39.81 5.22 14.01
CA ASN A 420 -39.35 5.85 12.77
C ASN A 420 -38.02 6.60 13.00
N LEU A 421 -37.93 7.38 14.08
CA LEU A 421 -36.68 8.04 14.49
C LEU A 421 -35.55 7.02 14.65
N ASP A 422 -35.77 5.97 15.43
CA ASP A 422 -34.77 4.93 15.70
C ASP A 422 -34.28 4.25 14.42
N SER A 423 -35.19 3.96 13.48
CA SER A 423 -34.87 3.35 12.18
C SER A 423 -34.22 4.30 11.17
N THR A 424 -34.20 5.61 11.43
CA THR A 424 -33.61 6.58 10.49
C THR A 424 -32.11 6.73 10.74
N ASP A 425 -31.30 6.49 9.71
CA ASP A 425 -29.83 6.65 9.81
C ASP A 425 -29.39 8.13 9.82
N ASP A 426 -30.09 8.99 9.08
CA ASP A 426 -29.82 10.43 9.04
C ASP A 426 -30.90 11.27 9.73
N LEU A 427 -30.55 11.86 10.88
CA LEU A 427 -31.45 12.75 11.62
C LEU A 427 -31.91 13.96 10.79
N MET A 428 -31.12 14.45 9.83
CA MET A 428 -31.54 15.60 9.00
C MET A 428 -32.75 15.25 8.13
N ILE A 429 -32.80 14.03 7.57
CA ILE A 429 -33.98 13.55 6.84
C ILE A 429 -35.19 13.49 7.78
N TYR A 430 -35.02 12.88 8.96
CA TYR A 430 -36.10 12.80 9.94
C TYR A 430 -36.64 14.18 10.34
N LEU A 431 -35.75 15.14 10.64
CA LEU A 431 -36.14 16.50 11.02
C LEU A 431 -36.89 17.23 9.90
N LYS A 432 -36.53 16.97 8.65
CA LYS A 432 -37.14 17.58 7.47
C LYS A 432 -38.54 17.00 7.20
N ASP A 433 -38.64 15.68 7.16
CA ASP A 433 -39.79 14.98 6.58
C ASP A 433 -40.82 14.54 7.65
N ASP A 434 -40.37 14.17 8.85
CA ASP A 434 -41.22 13.46 9.84
C ASP A 434 -41.40 14.18 11.18
N PHE A 435 -40.37 14.90 11.66
CA PHE A 435 -40.34 15.46 13.00
C PHE A 435 -41.53 16.36 13.30
N ASP A 436 -41.98 17.15 12.32
CA ASP A 436 -43.16 18.01 12.46
C ASP A 436 -44.43 17.24 12.84
N SER A 437 -44.66 16.11 12.18
CA SER A 437 -45.85 15.27 12.41
C SER A 437 -45.80 14.65 13.81
N HIS A 438 -44.63 14.13 14.19
CA HIS A 438 -44.44 13.52 15.50
C HIS A 438 -44.45 14.56 16.63
N PHE A 439 -43.89 15.74 16.40
CA PHE A 439 -43.94 16.85 17.36
C PHE A 439 -45.36 17.40 17.55
N ASN A 440 -46.15 17.48 16.48
CA ASN A 440 -47.58 17.79 16.60
C ASN A 440 -48.31 16.71 17.41
N THR A 441 -48.05 15.43 17.13
CA THR A 441 -48.62 14.30 17.88
C THR A 441 -48.25 14.37 19.37
N TYR A 442 -47.00 14.73 19.68
CA TYR A 442 -46.52 14.97 21.04
C TYR A 442 -47.32 16.08 21.74
N ASN A 443 -47.58 17.20 21.06
CA ASN A 443 -48.37 18.31 21.59
C ASN A 443 -49.86 17.95 21.73
N ASP A 444 -50.40 17.17 20.80
CA ASP A 444 -51.79 16.72 20.78
C ASP A 444 -52.10 15.84 22.00
N ILE A 445 -51.16 15.03 22.48
CA ILE A 445 -51.35 14.25 23.73
C ILE A 445 -51.69 15.19 24.89
N HIS A 446 -50.90 16.25 25.08
CA HIS A 446 -51.12 17.20 26.16
C HIS A 446 -52.42 17.98 25.98
N SER A 447 -52.70 18.48 24.76
CA SER A 447 -53.92 19.22 24.46
C SER A 447 -55.18 18.37 24.65
N ASN A 448 -55.20 17.15 24.13
CA ASN A 448 -56.32 16.22 24.29
C ASN A 448 -56.52 15.83 25.75
N TYR A 449 -55.43 15.61 26.51
CA TYR A 449 -55.53 15.31 27.93
C TYR A 449 -56.09 16.49 28.75
N LYS A 450 -55.68 17.73 28.42
CA LYS A 450 -56.25 18.92 29.03
C LYS A 450 -57.75 19.03 28.74
N HIS A 451 -58.16 18.91 27.48
CA HIS A 451 -59.57 18.95 27.10
C HIS A 451 -60.41 17.82 27.72
N PHE A 452 -59.82 16.64 27.87
CA PHE A 452 -60.42 15.51 28.58
C PHE A 452 -60.74 15.89 30.03
N LEU A 453 -59.77 16.42 30.78
CA LEU A 453 -59.95 16.83 32.18
C LEU A 453 -60.97 17.96 32.35
N GLN A 454 -60.96 18.94 31.45
CA GLN A 454 -61.97 20.02 31.46
C GLN A 454 -63.38 19.46 31.27
N SER A 455 -63.53 18.56 30.29
CA SER A 455 -64.80 17.92 29.96
C SER A 455 -65.27 16.95 31.03
N SER A 456 -64.37 16.38 31.83
CA SER A 456 -64.70 15.48 32.94
C SER A 456 -65.13 16.22 34.22
N GLY A 457 -65.38 17.54 34.12
CA GLY A 457 -65.82 18.37 35.24
C GLY A 457 -64.70 18.88 36.13
N MET A 458 -63.42 18.77 35.74
CA MET A 458 -62.27 19.23 36.54
C MET A 458 -61.83 20.67 36.24
N GLU A 459 -62.64 21.46 35.53
CA GLU A 459 -62.30 22.84 35.16
C GLU A 459 -61.89 23.70 36.37
N LYS A 460 -62.59 23.57 37.51
CA LYS A 460 -62.25 24.33 38.73
C LYS A 460 -60.92 23.90 39.34
N GLN A 461 -60.64 22.60 39.35
CA GLN A 461 -59.40 22.01 39.85
C GLN A 461 -58.21 22.45 38.98
N LEU A 462 -58.38 22.49 37.66
CA LEU A 462 -57.37 22.98 36.73
C LEU A 462 -57.10 24.48 36.88
N GLN A 463 -58.14 25.30 37.02
CA GLN A 463 -57.99 26.74 37.27
C GLN A 463 -57.29 27.01 38.61
N TRP A 464 -57.59 26.21 39.63
CA TRP A 464 -56.90 26.28 40.92
C TRP A 464 -55.41 25.94 40.78
N LEU A 465 -55.06 24.90 40.02
CA LEU A 465 -53.66 24.57 39.72
C LEU A 465 -52.94 25.71 39.00
N ASP A 466 -53.55 26.24 37.94
CA ASP A 466 -53.00 27.37 37.18
C ASP A 466 -52.77 28.62 38.06
N LEU A 467 -53.62 28.84 39.08
CA LEU A 467 -53.47 29.93 40.05
C LEU A 467 -52.33 29.70 41.05
N LYS A 468 -52.15 28.46 41.54
CA LYS A 468 -51.20 28.14 42.61
C LYS A 468 -49.80 27.85 42.11
N VAL A 469 -49.72 27.07 41.05
CA VAL A 469 -48.47 26.62 40.45
C VAL A 469 -48.04 27.60 39.35
N GLY A 470 -48.97 28.42 38.84
CA GLY A 470 -48.74 29.22 37.64
C GLY A 470 -48.84 28.34 36.40
N LYS A 471 -49.19 28.93 35.26
CA LYS A 471 -49.40 28.19 34.00
C LYS A 471 -48.24 27.28 33.56
N ASN A 472 -47.01 27.58 34.02
CA ASN A 472 -45.79 26.87 33.65
C ASN A 472 -44.96 26.39 34.87
N GLY A 473 -45.50 26.49 36.09
CA GLY A 473 -44.76 25.98 37.26
C GLY A 473 -44.88 24.47 37.39
N SER A 474 -43.97 23.88 38.16
CA SER A 474 -44.00 22.45 38.50
C SER A 474 -44.22 22.20 40.00
N THR A 475 -44.07 23.23 40.83
CA THR A 475 -44.26 23.16 42.28
C THR A 475 -44.88 24.46 42.81
N ALA A 476 -45.60 24.36 43.92
CA ALA A 476 -46.15 25.49 44.66
C ALA A 476 -46.08 25.20 46.16
N THR A 477 -45.88 26.24 46.96
CA THR A 477 -46.05 26.15 48.42
C THR A 477 -47.49 26.54 48.75
N LEU A 478 -48.20 25.64 49.41
CA LEU A 478 -49.57 25.90 49.87
C LEU A 478 -49.56 26.55 51.25
N ASP A 479 -50.46 27.50 51.47
CA ASP A 479 -50.70 28.09 52.79
C ASP A 479 -51.95 27.50 53.47
N ALA A 480 -52.24 27.95 54.69
CA ALA A 480 -53.40 27.47 55.44
C ALA A 480 -54.75 27.79 54.76
N SER A 481 -54.81 28.85 53.95
CA SER A 481 -56.03 29.25 53.25
C SER A 481 -56.31 28.36 52.04
N ASP A 482 -55.27 27.85 51.39
CA ASP A 482 -55.35 26.92 50.26
C ASP A 482 -55.95 25.57 50.66
N LEU A 483 -55.66 25.13 51.89
CA LEU A 483 -56.18 23.89 52.46
C LEU A 483 -57.68 23.96 52.77
N ASN A 484 -58.32 25.13 52.71
CA ASN A 484 -59.77 25.24 52.84
C ASN A 484 -60.51 24.69 51.62
N GLU A 485 -59.85 24.57 50.46
CA GLU A 485 -60.40 23.96 49.25
C GLU A 485 -60.21 22.43 49.22
N VAL A 486 -60.58 21.77 50.32
CA VAL A 486 -60.32 20.34 50.58
C VAL A 486 -60.80 19.44 49.44
N SER A 487 -61.97 19.71 48.85
CA SER A 487 -62.52 18.88 47.76
C SER A 487 -61.68 18.95 46.49
N ILE A 488 -61.13 20.12 46.15
CA ILE A 488 -60.28 20.30 44.97
C ILE A 488 -58.96 19.54 45.15
N ILE A 489 -58.33 19.68 46.32
CA ILE A 489 -57.07 18.98 46.63
C ILE A 489 -57.28 17.46 46.67
N GLN A 490 -58.40 17.00 47.25
CA GLN A 490 -58.75 15.58 47.27
C GLN A 490 -58.95 15.00 45.87
N ASP A 491 -59.68 15.69 45.00
CA ASP A 491 -59.89 15.25 43.62
C ASP A 491 -58.56 15.18 42.86
N LEU A 492 -57.75 16.23 42.94
CA LEU A 492 -56.45 16.29 42.28
C LEU A 492 -55.50 15.17 42.75
N LEU A 493 -55.47 14.86 44.05
CA LEU A 493 -54.70 13.75 44.62
C LEU A 493 -55.26 12.39 44.17
N LYS A 494 -56.58 12.22 44.24
CA LYS A 494 -57.26 10.98 43.86
C LYS A 494 -56.97 10.58 42.42
N PHE A 495 -56.89 11.57 41.53
CA PHE A 495 -56.63 11.38 40.11
C PHE A 495 -55.14 11.47 39.76
N GLY A 496 -54.24 11.57 40.74
CA GLY A 496 -52.79 11.60 40.54
C GLY A 496 -52.30 12.84 39.77
N LEU A 497 -53.06 13.93 39.81
CA LEU A 497 -52.74 15.19 39.13
C LEU A 497 -51.80 16.07 39.95
N ILE A 498 -51.74 15.85 41.27
CA ILE A 498 -50.75 16.46 42.17
C ILE A 498 -50.14 15.42 43.11
N LYS A 499 -49.01 15.80 43.69
CA LYS A 499 -48.39 15.16 44.86
C LYS A 499 -48.19 16.22 45.94
N LEU A 500 -48.38 15.85 47.20
CA LEU A 500 -48.02 16.69 48.34
C LEU A 500 -46.71 16.19 48.97
N GLU A 501 -45.81 17.12 49.26
CA GLU A 501 -44.57 16.87 50.00
C GLU A 501 -44.58 17.65 51.30
N LEU A 502 -44.16 17.01 52.40
CA LEU A 502 -44.17 17.60 53.74
C LEU A 502 -42.74 17.91 54.18
N GLN A 503 -42.50 19.14 54.62
CA GLN A 503 -41.22 19.56 55.19
C GLN A 503 -41.41 19.95 56.66
N LYS A 504 -40.62 19.32 57.55
CA LYS A 504 -40.59 19.67 58.97
C LYS A 504 -39.67 20.87 59.18
N THR A 505 -40.15 21.89 59.89
CA THR A 505 -39.43 23.16 60.10
C THR A 505 -38.89 23.36 61.52
N PHE A 506 -39.05 22.36 62.40
CA PHE A 506 -38.59 22.36 63.79
C PHE A 506 -38.02 21.01 64.23
#